data_AF-A0AAV4K783-F1
#
_entry.id   AF-A0AAV4K783-F1
#
_cell.length_a   1.000
_cell.length_b   1.000
_cell.length_c   1.000
_cell.angle_alpha   90.00
_cell.angle_beta   90.00
_cell.angle_gamma   90.00
#
_symmetry.space_group_name_H-M   'P 1'
#
loop_
_entity.id
_entity.type
_entity.pdbx_description
1 polymer ?
#
loop_
_entity_poly.entity_id
_entity_poly.type
_entity_poly.pdbx_seq_one_letter_code
_entity_poly.pdbx_strand_id
1 'polypeptide(L)'
;MTRDELIRQAAHLLELARQPGEPLPLGALIDHLIAPQPRPEGVSEKAHLAAEHDRARELGSLLFSEHVRVFREGNARWDAWENAPGGLIEKLSRFEATQTGLADWQLEEALGGRR
;
A
#
# COMPACT_ATOMS: atom_id res chain seq x y z
N MET A 1 -27.05 -7.56 -2.98
CA MET A 1 -25.61 -7.82 -3.05
C MET A 1 -25.22 -8.69 -1.88
N THR A 2 -24.67 -9.86 -2.15
CA THR A 2 -24.26 -10.85 -1.15
C THR A 2 -22.84 -10.57 -0.66
N ARG A 3 -22.47 -11.08 0.52
CA ARG A 3 -21.10 -11.05 1.06
C ARG A 3 -20.07 -11.55 0.05
N ASP A 4 -20.39 -12.64 -0.64
CA ASP A 4 -19.51 -13.25 -1.64
C ASP A 4 -19.36 -12.37 -2.89
N GLU A 5 -20.39 -11.64 -3.31
CA GLU A 5 -20.27 -10.64 -4.38
C GLU A 5 -19.34 -9.50 -4.00
N LEU A 6 -19.42 -9.06 -2.75
CA LEU A 6 -18.65 -7.94 -2.24
C LEU A 6 -17.16 -8.29 -2.12
N ILE A 7 -16.87 -9.49 -1.63
CA ILE A 7 -15.52 -10.06 -1.60
C ILE A 7 -14.97 -10.22 -3.03
N ARG A 8 -15.79 -10.73 -3.97
CA ARG A 8 -15.37 -10.86 -5.38
C ARG A 8 -15.07 -9.52 -6.05
N GLN A 9 -15.91 -8.51 -5.83
CA GLN A 9 -15.68 -7.17 -6.37
C GLN A 9 -14.42 -6.54 -5.76
N ALA A 10 -14.25 -6.61 -4.44
CA ALA A 10 -13.04 -6.10 -3.78
C ALA A 10 -11.78 -6.80 -4.31
N ALA A 11 -11.80 -8.14 -4.41
CA ALA A 11 -10.67 -8.92 -4.92
C ALA A 11 -10.33 -8.60 -6.38
N HIS A 12 -11.34 -8.48 -7.25
CA HIS A 12 -11.13 -8.13 -8.66
C HIS A 12 -10.46 -6.75 -8.81
N LEU A 13 -10.93 -5.77 -8.03
CA LEU A 13 -10.41 -4.42 -8.06
C LEU A 13 -8.98 -4.33 -7.46
N LEU A 14 -8.68 -5.12 -6.43
CA LEU A 14 -7.32 -5.28 -5.90
C LEU A 14 -6.36 -5.98 -6.88
N GLU A 15 -6.87 -6.78 -7.80
CA GLU A 15 -6.04 -7.38 -8.85
C GLU A 15 -5.75 -6.38 -9.98
N LEU A 16 -6.72 -5.54 -10.35
CA LEU A 16 -6.48 -4.40 -11.26
C LEU A 16 -5.43 -3.44 -10.68
N ALA A 17 -5.49 -3.23 -9.36
CA ALA A 17 -4.53 -2.44 -8.59
C ALA A 17 -3.07 -2.93 -8.66
N ARG A 18 -2.86 -4.20 -9.00
CA ARG A 18 -1.53 -4.81 -9.06
C ARG A 18 -0.83 -4.60 -10.39
N GLN A 19 -1.51 -4.10 -11.42
CA GLN A 19 -0.89 -3.88 -12.72
C GLN A 19 0.04 -2.64 -12.69
N PRO A 20 1.30 -2.77 -13.15
CA PRO A 20 2.25 -1.67 -13.14
C PRO A 20 1.88 -0.62 -14.21
N GLY A 21 1.75 0.65 -13.80
CA GLY A 21 1.70 1.79 -14.72
C GLY A 21 0.46 2.68 -14.64
N GLU A 22 -0.63 2.21 -14.01
CA GLU A 22 -1.79 3.07 -13.76
C GLU A 22 -1.87 3.46 -12.27
N PRO A 23 -1.99 4.76 -11.95
CA PRO A 23 -2.30 5.17 -10.60
C PRO A 23 -3.64 4.56 -10.22
N LEU A 24 -3.58 3.64 -9.27
CA LEU A 24 -4.74 3.11 -8.58
C LEU A 24 -5.74 4.22 -8.31
N PRO A 25 -6.97 4.15 -8.83
CA PRO A 25 -8.02 5.07 -8.42
C PRO A 25 -8.53 4.65 -7.04
N LEU A 26 -7.62 4.33 -6.10
CA LEU A 26 -7.93 3.83 -4.77
C LEU A 26 -8.94 4.76 -4.07
N GLY A 27 -8.81 6.07 -4.29
CA GLY A 27 -9.79 7.07 -3.87
C GLY A 27 -11.18 6.81 -4.45
N ALA A 28 -11.32 6.75 -5.78
CA ALA A 28 -12.62 6.47 -6.43
C ALA A 28 -13.16 5.06 -6.09
N LEU A 29 -12.28 4.11 -5.78
CA LEU A 29 -12.61 2.75 -5.40
C LEU A 29 -13.16 2.69 -3.98
N ILE A 30 -12.50 3.40 -3.06
CA ILE A 30 -12.96 3.62 -1.69
C ILE A 30 -14.28 4.37 -1.72
N ASP A 31 -14.41 5.42 -2.54
CA ASP A 31 -15.65 6.18 -2.69
C ASP A 31 -16.79 5.28 -3.19
N HIS A 32 -16.55 4.41 -4.18
CA HIS A 32 -17.54 3.47 -4.71
C HIS A 32 -17.93 2.39 -3.68
N LEU A 33 -16.97 1.89 -2.91
CA LEU A 33 -17.21 0.84 -1.91
C LEU A 33 -17.87 1.39 -0.64
N ILE A 34 -17.55 2.63 -0.23
CA ILE A 34 -18.11 3.27 0.97
C ILE A 34 -19.44 3.97 0.67
N ALA A 35 -19.74 4.26 -0.60
CA ALA A 35 -21.00 4.89 -0.98
C ALA A 35 -22.20 4.11 -0.37
N PRO A 36 -23.12 4.84 0.32
CA PRO A 36 -24.36 4.26 0.81
C PRO A 36 -25.15 3.65 -0.35
N GLN A 37 -25.62 2.42 -0.19
CA GLN A 37 -26.50 1.85 -1.21
C GLN A 37 -27.91 2.43 -1.06
N PRO A 38 -28.63 2.67 -2.17
CA PRO A 38 -30.02 3.05 -2.09
C PRO A 38 -30.83 1.93 -1.41
N ARG A 39 -31.77 2.33 -0.55
CA ARG A 39 -32.68 1.39 0.11
C ARG A 39 -33.56 0.69 -0.94
N PRO A 40 -33.57 -0.65 -1.01
CA PRO A 40 -34.45 -1.38 -1.91
C PRO A 40 -35.93 -1.16 -1.57
N GLU A 41 -36.79 -1.17 -2.58
CA GLU A 41 -38.25 -1.11 -2.37
C GLU A 41 -38.73 -2.28 -1.51
N GLY A 42 -39.68 -2.02 -0.61
CA GLY A 42 -40.23 -3.04 0.29
C GLY A 42 -39.33 -3.44 1.46
N VAL A 43 -38.12 -2.90 1.58
CA VAL A 43 -37.22 -3.15 2.72
C VAL A 43 -37.40 -2.09 3.79
N SER A 44 -37.61 -2.52 5.05
CA SER A 44 -37.67 -1.60 6.18
C SER A 44 -36.34 -0.85 6.38
N GLU A 45 -36.41 0.39 6.84
CA GLU A 45 -35.22 1.20 7.14
C GLU A 45 -34.27 0.51 8.11
N LYS A 46 -34.80 -0.10 9.18
CA LYS A 46 -34.00 -0.84 10.16
C LYS A 46 -33.23 -2.01 9.53
N ALA A 47 -33.88 -2.79 8.67
CA ALA A 47 -33.23 -3.91 7.99
C ALA A 47 -32.16 -3.44 7.01
N HIS A 48 -32.41 -2.33 6.31
CA HIS A 48 -31.44 -1.73 5.41
C HIS A 48 -30.21 -1.18 6.14
N LEU A 49 -30.41 -0.45 7.25
CA LEU A 49 -29.30 0.07 8.06
C LEU A 49 -28.44 -1.04 8.68
N ALA A 50 -29.07 -2.13 9.13
CA ALA A 50 -28.33 -3.29 9.62
C ALA A 50 -27.44 -3.91 8.52
N ALA A 51 -27.98 -4.05 7.31
CA ALA A 51 -27.23 -4.57 6.16
C ALA A 51 -26.06 -3.64 5.75
N GLU A 52 -26.28 -2.31 5.74
CA GLU A 52 -25.21 -1.34 5.44
C GLU A 52 -24.13 -1.34 6.52
N HIS A 53 -24.49 -1.49 7.80
CA HIS A 53 -23.53 -1.64 8.89
C HIS A 53 -22.66 -2.89 8.72
N ASP A 54 -23.27 -4.04 8.45
CA ASP A 54 -22.54 -5.29 8.24
C ASP A 54 -21.61 -5.21 7.04
N ARG A 55 -22.08 -4.61 5.94
CA ARG A 55 -21.27 -4.30 4.75
C ARG A 55 -20.07 -3.41 5.10
N ALA A 56 -20.29 -2.32 5.82
CA ALA A 56 -19.22 -1.40 6.22
C ALA A 56 -18.17 -2.09 7.10
N ARG A 57 -18.61 -2.94 8.03
CA ARG A 57 -17.73 -3.74 8.89
C ARG A 57 -16.84 -4.70 8.07
N GLU A 58 -17.42 -5.39 7.10
CA GLU A 58 -16.68 -6.33 6.24
C GLU A 58 -15.70 -5.61 5.32
N LEU A 59 -16.12 -4.50 4.70
CA LEU A 59 -15.25 -3.65 3.89
C LEU A 59 -14.07 -3.10 4.70
N GLY A 60 -14.33 -2.60 5.90
CA GLY A 60 -13.28 -2.11 6.80
C GLY A 60 -12.24 -3.20 7.10
N SER A 61 -12.69 -4.43 7.36
CA SER A 61 -11.81 -5.58 7.59
C SER A 61 -10.94 -5.91 6.37
N LEU A 62 -11.49 -5.88 5.16
CA LEU A 62 -10.76 -6.16 3.92
C LEU A 62 -9.73 -5.07 3.62
N LEU A 63 -10.14 -3.80 3.70
CA LEU A 63 -9.25 -2.65 3.46
C LEU A 63 -8.10 -2.61 4.47
N PHE A 64 -8.38 -2.89 5.75
CA PHE A 64 -7.33 -2.97 6.77
C PHE A 64 -6.34 -4.10 6.49
N SER A 65 -6.82 -5.27 6.07
CA SER A 65 -5.96 -6.41 5.73
C SER A 65 -5.03 -6.08 4.56
N GLU A 66 -5.54 -5.42 3.52
CA GLU A 66 -4.73 -4.97 2.40
C GLU A 66 -3.75 -3.87 2.78
N HIS A 67 -4.15 -2.91 3.62
CA HIS A 67 -3.25 -1.91 4.16
C HIS A 67 -2.05 -2.55 4.86
N VAL A 68 -2.30 -3.52 5.76
CA VAL A 68 -1.24 -4.25 6.47
C VAL A 68 -0.34 -4.99 5.49
N ARG A 69 -0.89 -5.63 4.45
CA ARG A 69 -0.12 -6.34 3.43
C ARG A 69 0.79 -5.39 2.65
N VAL A 70 0.24 -4.31 2.10
CA VAL A 70 0.98 -3.31 1.31
C VAL A 70 2.05 -2.64 2.16
N PHE A 71 1.74 -2.31 3.42
CA PHE A 71 2.71 -1.72 4.34
C PHE A 71 3.87 -2.67 4.62
N ARG A 72 3.60 -3.95 4.90
CA ARG A 72 4.66 -4.96 5.12
C ARG A 72 5.52 -5.17 3.89
N GLU A 73 4.91 -5.27 2.72
CA GLU A 73 5.63 -5.44 1.46
C GLU A 73 6.48 -4.20 1.12
N GLY A 74 5.95 -3.00 1.35
CA GLY A 74 6.66 -1.74 1.22
C GLY A 74 7.87 -1.67 2.14
N ASN A 75 7.71 -2.00 3.42
CA ASN A 75 8.83 -2.03 4.38
C ASN A 75 9.88 -3.06 3.99
N ALA A 76 9.49 -4.28 3.60
CA ALA A 76 10.45 -5.29 3.18
C ALA A 76 11.28 -4.84 1.96
N ARG A 77 10.64 -4.16 1.00
CA ARG A 77 11.34 -3.57 -0.17
C ARG A 77 12.24 -2.41 0.22
N TRP A 78 11.78 -1.55 1.14
CA TRP A 78 12.57 -0.46 1.69
C TRP A 78 13.81 -1.00 2.40
N ASP A 79 13.64 -1.94 3.34
CA ASP A 79 14.72 -2.56 4.09
C ASP A 79 15.72 -3.24 3.16
N ALA A 80 15.24 -3.96 2.13
CA ALA A 80 16.10 -4.59 1.14
C ALA A 80 16.91 -3.57 0.33
N TRP A 81 16.30 -2.44 -0.06
CA TRP A 81 16.98 -1.37 -0.79
C TRP A 81 17.98 -0.61 0.10
N GLU A 82 17.61 -0.34 1.36
CA GLU A 82 18.43 0.35 2.35
C GLU A 82 19.72 -0.41 2.65
N ASN A 83 19.62 -1.75 2.76
CA ASN A 83 20.73 -2.63 3.11
C ASN A 83 21.45 -3.28 1.91
N ALA A 84 21.03 -3.01 0.68
CA ALA A 84 21.74 -3.46 -0.50
C ALA A 84 23.11 -2.76 -0.66
N PRO A 85 24.09 -3.36 -1.36
CA PRO A 85 25.27 -2.62 -1.83
C PRO A 85 24.84 -1.40 -2.65
N GLY A 86 25.39 -0.22 -2.38
CA GLY A 86 24.88 1.05 -2.92
C GLY A 86 23.58 1.55 -2.26
N GLY A 87 23.22 1.01 -1.09
CA GLY A 87 22.04 1.33 -0.31
C GLY A 87 22.07 2.75 0.30
N LEU A 88 21.14 3.03 1.20
CA LEU A 88 20.92 4.40 1.70
C LEU A 88 22.18 4.99 2.36
N ILE A 89 22.85 4.21 3.21
CA ILE A 89 24.07 4.63 3.91
C ILE A 89 25.15 5.02 2.91
N GLU A 90 25.43 4.17 1.91
CA GLU A 90 26.47 4.45 0.92
C GLU A 90 26.12 5.65 0.03
N LYS A 91 24.85 5.81 -0.36
CA LYS A 91 24.38 6.99 -1.11
C LYS A 91 24.52 8.28 -0.31
N LEU A 92 24.16 8.26 0.98
CA LEU A 92 24.31 9.40 1.88
C LEU A 92 25.80 9.73 2.11
N SER A 93 26.64 8.72 2.37
CA SER A 93 28.09 8.92 2.51
C SER A 93 28.71 9.51 1.24
N ARG A 94 28.35 9.03 0.05
CA ARG A 94 28.81 9.60 -1.23
C ARG A 94 28.35 11.05 -1.42
N PHE A 95 27.11 11.36 -1.06
CA PHE A 95 26.58 12.72 -1.12
C PHE A 95 27.35 13.66 -0.17
N GLU A 96 27.60 13.26 1.07
CA GLU A 96 28.39 14.04 2.03
C GLU A 96 29.83 14.24 1.56
N ALA A 97 30.49 13.21 1.04
CA ALA A 97 31.84 13.35 0.50
C ALA A 97 31.94 14.27 -0.71
N THR A 98 30.91 14.26 -1.56
CA THR A 98 30.80 15.20 -2.68
C THR A 98 30.66 16.64 -2.17
N GLN A 99 30.00 16.86 -1.02
CA GLN A 99 29.89 18.19 -0.40
C GLN A 99 31.18 18.64 0.30
N THR A 100 31.94 17.71 0.88
CA THR A 100 33.20 18.03 1.60
C THR A 100 34.45 17.97 0.71
N GLY A 101 34.32 17.58 -0.55
CA GLY A 101 35.44 17.43 -1.49
C GLY A 101 36.34 16.21 -1.22
N LEU A 102 35.82 15.20 -0.52
CA LEU A 102 36.54 13.93 -0.30
C LEU A 102 36.56 13.11 -1.60
N ALA A 103 37.69 12.47 -1.89
CA ALA A 103 37.84 11.62 -3.07
C ALA A 103 37.24 10.21 -2.83
N ASP A 104 36.70 9.58 -3.88
CA ASP A 104 35.99 8.28 -3.80
C ASP A 104 36.73 7.17 -3.03
N TRP A 105 38.07 7.10 -3.18
CA TRP A 105 38.88 6.09 -2.49
C TRP A 105 38.93 6.27 -0.97
N GLN A 106 38.79 7.50 -0.46
CA GLN A 106 38.73 7.79 0.98
C GLN A 106 37.39 7.33 1.56
N LEU A 107 36.33 7.33 0.73
CA LEU A 107 35.02 6.81 1.11
C LEU A 107 35.02 5.29 1.21
N GLU A 108 35.63 4.61 0.24
CA GLU A 108 35.75 3.15 0.22
C GLU A 108 36.53 2.63 1.44
N GLU A 109 37.57 3.35 1.86
CA GLU A 109 38.35 3.02 3.05
C GLU A 109 37.54 3.22 4.35
N ALA A 110 36.73 4.29 4.44
CA ALA A 110 35.87 4.58 5.59
C ALA A 110 34.67 3.61 5.71
N LEU A 111 34.16 3.10 4.60
CA LEU A 111 33.04 2.13 4.54
C LEU A 111 33.50 0.66 4.68
N GLY A 112 34.79 0.42 4.91
CA GLY A 112 35.33 -0.92 5.19
C GLY A 112 35.60 -1.77 3.94
N GLY A 113 35.73 -1.16 2.76
CA GLY A 113 36.15 -1.81 1.52
C GLY A 113 37.57 -2.36 1.65
N ARG A 114 37.70 -3.68 1.86
CA ARG A 114 38.99 -4.37 1.78
C ARG A 114 39.36 -4.58 0.30
N ARG A 115 40.54 -4.09 -0.06
CA ARG A 115 41.24 -4.37 -1.33
C ARG A 115 41.46 -5.87 -1.55
#